data_AF-A0AAV0SYE7-F1
#
_entry.id   AF-A0AAV0SYE7-F1
#
_cell.length_a   1.000
_cell.length_b   1.000
_cell.length_c   1.000
_cell.angle_alpha   90.00
_cell.angle_beta   90.00
_cell.angle_gamma   90.00
#
_symmetry.space_group_name_H-M   'P 1'
#
loop_
_entity.id
_entity.type
_entity.pdbx_description
1 polymer ?
#
loop_
_entity_poly.entity_id
_entity_poly.type
_entity_poly.pdbx_seq_one_letter_code
_entity_poly.pdbx_strand_id
1 'polypeptide(L)'
;MFDYLAKHLSGDNLAKGLVAKANLHRSRIQEVATNVLDLQAKKWALDKITDKKVFNLLQLQGSNGNPLESPFFSRWFKFVMTRYHVSKKAYKATLDILSSYFQSKIALVSYLERAKTSGKQTIAAQKLLDCQINEWKEDKKNAAYVFDILDLRLTESKLFDSPVISTWVDFVKSISSNDVEATNTMLSVLKLAYKDDLNSPPKRQNDSDVNEPPPPAKRQKEFDFDLNEPPAKRQKEFDFDLNEPPAKRQMEIDFDLNEPPAKRQKSLTLT
;
A
#
# COMPACT_ATOMS: atom_id res chain seq x y z
N MET A 1 -7.64 13.92 -41.47
CA MET A 1 -8.35 14.36 -40.24
C MET A 1 -7.39 14.68 -39.10
N PHE A 2 -6.47 13.76 -38.73
CA PHE A 2 -5.48 13.99 -37.69
C PHE A 2 -4.55 15.19 -37.96
N ASP A 3 -3.99 15.28 -39.17
CA ASP A 3 -3.10 16.41 -39.54
C ASP A 3 -3.84 17.76 -39.56
N TYR A 4 -5.14 17.74 -39.87
CA TYR A 4 -5.99 18.94 -39.84
C TYR A 4 -6.23 19.40 -38.40
N LEU A 5 -6.56 18.49 -37.48
CA LEU A 5 -6.73 18.80 -36.06
C LEU A 5 -5.42 19.26 -35.41
N ALA A 6 -4.29 18.64 -35.75
CA ALA A 6 -2.96 19.02 -35.26
C ALA A 6 -2.49 20.40 -35.79
N LYS A 7 -3.05 20.85 -36.91
CA LYS A 7 -2.74 22.16 -37.52
C LYS A 7 -3.55 23.31 -36.90
N HIS A 8 -4.74 23.02 -36.37
CA HIS A 8 -5.68 24.04 -35.85
C HIS A 8 -5.81 24.07 -34.32
N LEU A 9 -5.36 23.01 -33.62
CA LEU A 9 -5.23 22.98 -32.16
C LEU A 9 -3.74 22.85 -31.84
N SER A 10 -3.18 23.76 -31.03
CA SER A 10 -1.83 23.60 -30.49
C SER A 10 -1.66 22.17 -29.95
N GLY A 11 -0.59 21.45 -30.34
CA GLY A 11 -0.48 20.00 -30.17
C GLY A 11 -0.72 19.52 -28.73
N ASP A 12 -0.38 20.36 -27.73
CA ASP A 12 -0.61 20.08 -26.33
C ASP A 12 -2.11 20.21 -25.94
N ASN A 13 -2.85 21.15 -26.53
CA ASN A 13 -4.30 21.32 -26.33
C ASN A 13 -5.11 20.22 -27.04
N LEU A 14 -4.66 19.78 -28.22
CA LEU A 14 -5.25 18.62 -28.91
C LEU A 14 -5.14 17.36 -28.06
N ALA A 15 -3.95 17.08 -27.53
CA ALA A 15 -3.72 15.92 -26.67
C ALA A 15 -4.63 15.91 -25.45
N LYS A 16 -4.74 17.05 -24.76
CA LYS A 16 -5.61 17.20 -23.59
C LYS A 16 -7.09 17.02 -23.94
N GLY A 17 -7.53 17.56 -25.07
CA GLY A 17 -8.91 17.38 -25.56
C GLY A 17 -9.23 15.92 -25.90
N LEU A 18 -8.28 15.21 -26.53
CA LEU A 18 -8.41 13.79 -26.83
C LEU A 18 -8.47 12.94 -25.55
N VAL A 19 -7.64 13.23 -24.55
CA VAL A 19 -7.68 12.57 -23.23
C VAL A 19 -9.05 12.74 -22.59
N ALA A 20 -9.58 13.97 -22.58
CA ALA A 20 -10.91 14.25 -22.03
C ALA A 20 -12.02 13.45 -22.74
N LYS A 21 -11.98 13.37 -24.08
CA LYS A 21 -12.96 12.60 -24.86
C LYS A 21 -12.78 11.09 -24.71
N ALA A 22 -11.55 10.60 -24.60
CA ALA A 22 -11.26 9.17 -24.38
C ALA A 22 -11.64 8.69 -22.96
N ASN A 23 -11.78 9.62 -22.00
CA ASN A 23 -12.26 9.33 -20.66
C ASN A 23 -13.80 9.31 -20.54
N LEU A 24 -14.53 9.70 -21.59
CA LEU A 24 -16.00 9.64 -21.58
C LEU A 24 -16.46 8.17 -21.63
N HIS A 25 -17.42 7.82 -20.77
CA HIS A 25 -17.98 6.47 -20.76
C HIS A 25 -18.82 6.19 -22.03
N ARG A 26 -18.41 5.15 -22.77
CA ARG A 26 -19.24 4.38 -23.72
C ARG A 26 -19.85 5.24 -24.84
N SER A 27 -19.01 5.81 -25.69
CA SER A 27 -19.44 6.49 -26.93
C SER A 27 -18.51 6.16 -28.12
N ARG A 28 -19.02 6.21 -29.35
CA ARG A 28 -18.20 6.11 -30.57
C ARG A 28 -17.07 7.14 -30.61
N ILE A 29 -17.28 8.30 -29.96
CA ILE A 29 -16.30 9.37 -29.83
C ILE A 29 -15.12 8.93 -28.94
N GLN A 30 -15.38 8.12 -27.92
CA GLN A 30 -14.34 7.57 -27.03
C GLN A 30 -13.38 6.68 -27.80
N GLU A 31 -13.89 5.77 -28.63
CA GLU A 31 -13.09 4.84 -29.43
C GLU A 31 -12.23 5.59 -30.44
N VAL A 32 -12.83 6.56 -31.15
CA VAL A 32 -12.09 7.43 -32.07
C VAL A 32 -10.99 8.21 -31.34
N ALA A 33 -11.30 8.82 -30.19
CA ALA A 33 -10.30 9.56 -29.40
C ALA A 33 -9.17 8.64 -28.93
N THR A 34 -9.48 7.41 -28.53
CA THR A 34 -8.51 6.41 -28.07
C THR A 34 -7.57 5.98 -29.20
N ASN A 35 -8.11 5.69 -30.39
CA ASN A 35 -7.32 5.34 -31.58
C ASN A 35 -6.43 6.51 -32.01
N VAL A 36 -6.95 7.75 -31.95
CA VAL A 36 -6.18 8.95 -32.27
C VAL A 36 -5.05 9.17 -31.24
N LEU A 37 -5.28 8.90 -29.94
CA LEU A 37 -4.22 8.96 -28.93
C LEU A 37 -3.12 7.92 -29.16
N ASP A 38 -3.45 6.73 -29.65
CA ASP A 38 -2.43 5.72 -29.98
C ASP A 38 -1.56 6.16 -31.17
N LEU A 39 -2.15 6.82 -32.18
CA LEU A 39 -1.40 7.43 -33.28
C LEU A 39 -0.55 8.61 -32.80
N GLN A 40 -1.11 9.44 -31.92
CA GLN A 40 -0.42 10.57 -31.31
C GLN A 40 0.80 10.10 -30.49
N ALA A 41 0.70 8.98 -29.76
CA ALA A 41 1.81 8.40 -29.02
C ALA A 41 2.96 7.96 -29.94
N LYS A 42 2.64 7.35 -31.09
CA LYS A 42 3.65 7.02 -32.12
C LYS A 42 4.34 8.27 -32.65
N LYS A 43 3.56 9.33 -32.92
CA LYS A 43 4.11 10.62 -33.37
C LYS A 43 5.03 11.24 -32.31
N TRP A 44 4.63 11.26 -31.04
CA TRP A 44 5.49 11.74 -29.95
C TRP A 44 6.81 10.96 -29.83
N ALA A 45 6.81 9.67 -30.19
CA ALA A 45 8.03 8.88 -30.21
C ALA A 45 8.97 9.34 -31.34
N LEU A 46 8.44 9.58 -32.54
CA LEU A 46 9.19 10.11 -33.69
C LEU A 46 9.72 11.52 -33.42
N ASP A 47 8.89 12.38 -32.86
CA ASP A 47 9.22 13.76 -32.49
C ASP A 47 10.14 13.85 -31.24
N LYS A 48 10.54 12.70 -30.68
CA LYS A 48 11.41 12.58 -29.49
C LYS A 48 10.91 13.39 -28.28
N ILE A 49 9.59 13.50 -28.12
CA ILE A 49 8.96 14.20 -27.00
C ILE A 49 9.25 13.45 -25.70
N THR A 50 9.78 14.11 -24.67
CA THR A 50 10.24 13.44 -23.44
C THR A 50 9.14 12.64 -22.73
N ASP A 51 9.52 11.56 -22.02
CA ASP A 51 8.60 10.69 -21.29
C ASP A 51 7.76 11.48 -20.27
N LYS A 52 8.39 12.44 -19.58
CA LYS A 52 7.74 13.36 -18.65
C LYS A 52 6.74 14.30 -19.35
N LYS A 53 7.05 14.79 -20.55
CA LYS A 53 6.09 15.62 -21.31
C LYS A 53 4.87 14.79 -21.71
N VAL A 54 5.06 13.56 -22.19
CA VAL A 54 3.92 12.67 -22.53
C VAL A 54 3.11 12.28 -21.30
N PHE A 55 3.76 12.04 -20.16
CA PHE A 55 3.09 11.83 -18.87
C PHE A 55 2.11 12.97 -18.54
N ASN A 56 2.55 14.22 -18.72
CA ASN A 56 1.73 15.42 -18.49
C ASN A 56 0.63 15.59 -19.55
N LEU A 57 0.92 15.33 -20.83
CA LEU A 57 -0.05 15.41 -21.92
C LEU A 57 -1.20 14.42 -21.76
N LEU A 58 -0.92 13.23 -21.23
CA LEU A 58 -1.90 12.21 -20.90
C LEU A 58 -2.64 12.47 -19.57
N GLN A 59 -2.31 13.56 -18.87
CA GLN A 59 -2.93 13.98 -17.61
C GLN A 59 -2.96 12.86 -16.56
N LEU A 60 -1.87 12.08 -16.47
CA LEU A 60 -1.79 10.93 -15.57
C LEU A 60 -1.88 11.30 -14.09
N GLN A 61 -1.64 12.56 -13.75
CA GLN A 61 -1.71 13.05 -12.37
C GLN A 61 -3.13 12.97 -11.78
N GLY A 62 -4.17 13.02 -12.64
CA GLY A 62 -5.55 12.64 -12.32
C GLY A 62 -6.22 13.31 -11.12
N SER A 63 -7.51 13.05 -10.93
CA SER A 63 -8.31 13.58 -9.81
C SER A 63 -8.15 12.81 -8.51
N ASN A 64 -7.65 11.57 -8.56
CA ASN A 64 -7.36 10.72 -7.40
C ASN A 64 -5.87 10.78 -6.97
N GLY A 65 -5.04 11.55 -7.67
CA GLY A 65 -3.62 11.70 -7.35
C GLY A 65 -2.76 10.44 -7.58
N ASN A 66 -3.32 9.36 -8.15
CA ASN A 66 -2.59 8.11 -8.41
C ASN A 66 -2.46 7.82 -9.92
N PRO A 67 -1.28 8.02 -10.51
CA PRO A 67 -1.02 7.72 -11.91
C PRO A 67 -1.30 6.28 -12.31
N LEU A 68 -1.11 5.30 -11.41
CA LEU A 68 -1.31 3.88 -11.71
C LEU A 68 -2.79 3.52 -11.91
N GLU A 69 -3.69 4.31 -11.33
CA GLU A 69 -5.14 4.14 -11.49
C GLU A 69 -5.68 4.85 -12.74
N SER A 70 -4.88 5.70 -13.37
CA SER A 70 -5.29 6.39 -14.59
C SER A 70 -5.57 5.39 -15.72
N PRO A 71 -6.68 5.53 -16.46
CA PRO A 71 -6.96 4.71 -17.64
C PRO A 71 -5.91 4.88 -18.75
N PHE A 72 -5.08 5.93 -18.68
CA PHE A 72 -4.04 6.22 -19.66
C PHE A 72 -2.64 5.73 -19.24
N PHE A 73 -2.48 5.17 -18.03
CA PHE A 73 -1.18 4.73 -17.53
C PHE A 73 -0.55 3.66 -18.43
N SER A 74 -1.32 2.64 -18.81
CA SER A 74 -0.83 1.54 -19.66
C SER A 74 -0.35 2.05 -21.02
N ARG A 75 -1.04 3.06 -21.58
CA ARG A 75 -0.65 3.73 -22.83
C ARG A 75 0.67 4.46 -22.67
N TRP A 76 0.82 5.26 -21.61
CA TRP A 76 2.07 5.95 -21.33
C TRP A 76 3.22 4.97 -21.07
N PHE A 77 2.99 3.94 -20.25
CA PHE A 77 3.98 2.92 -19.94
C PHE A 77 4.43 2.19 -21.21
N LYS A 78 3.50 1.80 -22.09
CA LYS A 78 3.83 1.22 -23.40
C LYS A 78 4.66 2.18 -24.25
N PHE A 79 4.31 3.47 -24.27
CA PHE A 79 5.08 4.49 -24.97
C PHE A 79 6.54 4.56 -24.47
N VAL A 80 6.75 4.59 -23.14
CA VAL A 80 8.09 4.52 -22.54
C VAL A 80 8.79 3.23 -22.97
N MET A 81 8.15 2.07 -22.80
CA MET A 81 8.73 0.77 -23.16
C MET A 81 9.17 0.70 -24.64
N THR A 82 8.40 1.27 -25.57
CA THR A 82 8.76 1.28 -27.00
C THR A 82 9.92 2.18 -27.36
N ARG A 83 10.23 3.16 -26.52
CA ARG A 83 11.31 4.13 -26.75
C ARG A 83 12.69 3.58 -26.39
N TYR A 84 12.75 2.68 -25.42
CA TYR A 84 14.01 2.11 -24.96
C TYR A 84 14.20 0.71 -25.54
N HIS A 85 15.38 0.45 -26.11
CA HIS A 85 15.75 -0.88 -26.59
C HIS A 85 16.00 -1.89 -25.45
N VAL A 86 16.17 -1.40 -24.22
CA VAL A 86 16.48 -2.21 -23.03
C VAL A 86 15.41 -1.96 -21.97
N SER A 87 14.64 -3.00 -21.64
CA SER A 87 13.53 -2.91 -20.68
C SER A 87 13.95 -2.32 -19.34
N LYS A 88 15.14 -2.68 -18.82
CA LYS A 88 15.68 -2.11 -17.58
C LYS A 88 15.79 -0.57 -17.63
N LYS A 89 16.21 0.00 -18.77
CA LYS A 89 16.30 1.46 -18.93
C LYS A 89 14.91 2.10 -18.97
N ALA A 90 13.93 1.46 -19.59
CA ALA A 90 12.54 1.92 -19.58
C ALA A 90 11.93 1.89 -18.17
N TYR A 91 12.13 0.80 -17.42
CA TYR A 91 11.64 0.69 -16.05
C TYR A 91 12.27 1.74 -15.14
N LYS A 92 13.57 1.97 -15.27
CA LYS A 92 14.26 3.06 -14.55
C LYS A 92 13.68 4.43 -14.89
N ALA A 93 13.53 4.77 -16.17
CA ALA A 93 12.94 6.04 -16.58
C ALA A 93 11.49 6.21 -16.06
N THR A 94 10.73 5.12 -16.04
CA THR A 94 9.38 5.10 -15.45
C THR A 94 9.43 5.37 -13.94
N LEU A 95 10.30 4.67 -13.21
CA LEU A 95 10.50 4.85 -11.78
C LEU A 95 11.00 6.26 -11.43
N ASP A 96 11.86 6.86 -12.24
CA ASP A 96 12.36 8.23 -12.03
C ASP A 96 11.22 9.25 -12.12
N ILE A 97 10.34 9.10 -13.12
CA ILE A 97 9.18 9.98 -13.29
C ILE A 97 8.18 9.79 -12.15
N LEU A 98 7.88 8.54 -11.77
CA LEU A 98 6.97 8.25 -10.66
C LEU A 98 7.57 8.69 -9.32
N SER A 99 8.87 8.53 -9.10
CA SER A 99 9.58 9.02 -7.90
C SER A 99 9.52 10.54 -7.82
N SER A 100 9.73 11.24 -8.94
CA SER A 100 9.59 12.70 -9.00
C SER A 100 8.15 13.16 -8.75
N TYR A 101 7.16 12.34 -9.10
CA TYR A 101 5.75 12.65 -8.88
C TYR A 101 5.33 12.44 -7.42
N PHE A 102 5.61 11.27 -6.85
CA PHE A 102 5.23 10.94 -5.48
C PHE A 102 6.09 11.64 -4.42
N GLN A 103 7.33 12.02 -4.77
CA GLN A 103 8.30 12.68 -3.88
C GLN A 103 8.63 11.92 -2.58
N SER A 104 8.15 10.68 -2.47
CA SER A 104 8.29 9.82 -1.30
C SER A 104 8.47 8.38 -1.77
N LYS A 105 9.51 7.71 -1.25
CA LYS A 105 9.82 6.33 -1.64
C LYS A 105 8.79 5.34 -1.08
N ILE A 106 8.38 5.51 0.18
CA ILE A 106 7.30 4.72 0.79
C ILE A 106 5.99 4.88 0.00
N ALA A 107 5.62 6.10 -0.41
CA ALA A 107 4.41 6.34 -1.19
C ALA A 107 4.46 5.60 -2.53
N LEU A 108 5.54 5.75 -3.29
CA LEU A 108 5.74 5.05 -4.56
C LEU A 108 5.60 3.53 -4.41
N VAL A 109 6.31 2.94 -3.45
CA VAL A 109 6.31 1.48 -3.24
C VAL A 109 4.94 1.01 -2.77
N SER A 110 4.25 1.77 -1.90
CA SER A 110 2.89 1.45 -1.45
C SER A 110 1.89 1.40 -2.61
N TYR A 111 1.94 2.38 -3.51
CA TYR A 111 1.06 2.40 -4.68
C TYR A 111 1.38 1.26 -5.66
N LEU A 112 2.65 0.89 -5.82
CA LEU A 112 3.05 -0.25 -6.65
C LEU A 112 2.61 -1.59 -6.04
N GLU A 113 2.79 -1.80 -4.74
CA GLU A 113 2.33 -3.03 -4.05
C GLU A 113 0.81 -3.17 -4.13
N ARG A 114 0.07 -2.07 -3.96
CA ARG A 114 -1.40 -2.07 -4.17
C ARG A 114 -1.77 -2.39 -5.62
N ALA A 115 -1.05 -1.83 -6.59
CA ALA A 115 -1.30 -2.09 -8.01
C ALA A 115 -0.97 -3.54 -8.40
N LYS A 116 -0.04 -4.18 -7.70
CA LYS A 116 0.35 -5.59 -7.89
C LYS A 116 -0.76 -6.57 -7.47
N THR A 117 -1.52 -6.29 -6.41
CA THR A 117 -2.51 -7.25 -5.86
C THR A 117 -3.85 -7.27 -6.60
N SER A 118 -4.34 -6.15 -7.11
CA SER A 118 -5.70 -6.08 -7.67
C SER A 118 -5.89 -5.00 -8.74
N GLY A 119 -4.80 -4.50 -9.31
CA GLY A 119 -4.82 -3.38 -10.25
C GLY A 119 -4.87 -3.81 -11.72
N LYS A 120 -5.34 -2.91 -12.59
CA LYS A 120 -5.18 -3.03 -14.06
C LYS A 120 -3.70 -3.09 -14.49
N GLN A 121 -2.78 -2.76 -13.59
CA GLN A 121 -1.35 -2.62 -13.85
C GLN A 121 -0.50 -3.66 -13.14
N THR A 122 -1.04 -4.81 -12.71
CA THR A 122 -0.31 -5.84 -11.94
C THR A 122 1.07 -6.18 -12.51
N ILE A 123 1.16 -6.47 -13.81
CA ILE A 123 2.43 -6.84 -14.46
C ILE A 123 3.42 -5.67 -14.45
N ALA A 124 2.96 -4.46 -14.79
CA ALA A 124 3.81 -3.28 -14.79
C ALA A 124 4.30 -2.95 -13.38
N ALA A 125 3.43 -3.03 -12.38
CA ALA A 125 3.76 -2.80 -10.98
C ALA A 125 4.81 -3.79 -10.48
N GLN A 126 4.64 -5.09 -10.75
CA GLN A 126 5.64 -6.11 -10.41
C GLN A 126 7.00 -5.79 -11.05
N LYS A 127 7.03 -5.48 -12.36
CA LYS A 127 8.29 -5.17 -13.05
C LYS A 127 8.98 -3.91 -12.54
N LEU A 128 8.20 -2.92 -12.11
CA LEU A 128 8.73 -1.71 -11.49
C LEU A 128 9.28 -1.98 -10.09
N LEU A 129 8.61 -2.82 -9.28
CA LEU A 129 9.13 -3.26 -7.97
C LEU A 129 10.42 -4.08 -8.13
N ASP A 130 10.45 -5.05 -9.05
CA ASP A 130 11.65 -5.83 -9.38
C ASP A 130 12.80 -4.90 -9.79
N CYS A 131 12.52 -3.89 -10.62
CA CYS A 131 13.51 -2.91 -11.03
C CYS A 131 14.02 -2.09 -9.83
N GLN A 132 13.12 -1.62 -8.95
CA GLN A 132 13.48 -0.85 -7.76
C GLN A 132 14.38 -1.66 -6.80
N ILE A 133 14.06 -2.94 -6.58
CA ILE A 133 14.86 -3.86 -5.76
C ILE A 133 16.26 -4.05 -6.37
N ASN A 134 16.32 -4.28 -7.68
CA ASN A 134 17.60 -4.43 -8.38
C ASN A 134 18.46 -3.16 -8.32
N GLU A 135 17.86 -1.97 -8.38
CA GLU A 135 18.61 -0.71 -8.21
C GLU A 135 19.21 -0.60 -6.81
N TRP A 136 18.45 -0.91 -5.75
CA TRP A 136 19.01 -0.92 -4.40
C TRP A 136 20.15 -1.92 -4.24
N LYS A 137 20.05 -3.08 -4.89
CA LYS A 137 21.11 -4.09 -4.89
C LYS A 137 22.36 -3.61 -5.62
N GLU A 138 22.21 -3.02 -6.81
CA GLU A 138 23.32 -2.48 -7.60
C GLU A 138 24.02 -1.31 -6.91
N ASP A 139 23.24 -0.47 -6.22
CA ASP A 139 23.73 0.62 -5.38
C ASP A 139 24.34 0.12 -4.05
N LYS A 140 24.40 -1.19 -3.84
CA LYS A 140 24.93 -1.86 -2.65
C LYS A 140 24.29 -1.34 -1.36
N LYS A 141 22.99 -1.03 -1.39
CA LYS A 141 22.22 -0.67 -0.20
C LYS A 141 22.18 -1.87 0.75
N ASN A 142 22.17 -1.60 2.05
CA ASN A 142 22.00 -2.64 3.06
C ASN A 142 20.53 -2.71 3.52
N ALA A 143 20.17 -3.80 4.21
CA ALA A 143 18.82 -4.05 4.68
C ALA A 143 18.27 -2.95 5.59
N ALA A 144 19.10 -2.41 6.49
CA ALA A 144 18.70 -1.34 7.41
C ALA A 144 18.40 -0.02 6.67
N TYR A 145 19.22 0.34 5.68
CA TYR A 145 18.99 1.51 4.85
C TYR A 145 17.66 1.39 4.09
N VAL A 146 17.39 0.25 3.46
CA VAL A 146 16.13 0.06 2.73
C VAL A 146 14.93 0.02 3.68
N PHE A 147 15.10 -0.51 4.90
CA PHE A 147 14.09 -0.45 5.95
C PHE A 147 13.73 1.00 6.32
N ASP A 148 14.75 1.85 6.51
CA ASP A 148 14.58 3.25 6.90
C ASP A 148 13.96 4.11 5.78
N ILE A 149 14.37 3.96 4.52
CA ILE A 149 13.76 4.74 3.41
C ILE A 149 12.32 4.34 3.11
N LEU A 150 11.91 3.13 3.53
CA LEU A 150 10.54 2.65 3.46
C LEU A 150 9.74 2.99 4.73
N ASP A 151 10.34 3.74 5.65
CA ASP A 151 9.72 4.21 6.91
C ASP A 151 9.04 3.08 7.69
N LEU A 152 9.76 1.94 7.79
CA LEU A 152 9.26 0.73 8.45
C LEU A 152 9.50 0.72 9.97
N ARG A 153 9.97 1.83 10.57
CA ARG A 153 10.08 2.01 12.03
C ARG A 153 8.70 2.28 12.65
N LEU A 154 7.78 1.36 12.43
CA LEU A 154 6.42 1.38 12.98
C LEU A 154 6.38 0.58 14.28
N THR A 155 5.31 0.71 15.06
CA THR A 155 5.06 -0.20 16.18
C THR A 155 4.95 -1.64 15.69
N GLU A 156 5.37 -2.62 16.49
CA GLU A 156 5.41 -4.05 16.09
C GLU A 156 4.10 -4.53 15.46
N SER A 157 2.95 -4.15 16.03
CA SER A 157 1.63 -4.52 15.51
C SER A 157 1.30 -3.94 14.14
N LYS A 158 1.88 -2.79 13.77
CA LYS A 158 1.62 -2.08 12.50
C LYS A 158 2.64 -2.42 11.41
N LEU A 159 3.79 -3.00 11.78
CA LEU A 159 4.84 -3.36 10.81
C LEU A 159 4.32 -4.34 9.76
N PHE A 160 3.65 -5.41 10.22
CA PHE A 160 3.15 -6.46 9.34
C PHE A 160 1.91 -6.05 8.53
N ASP A 161 1.23 -4.98 8.94
CA ASP A 161 0.15 -4.35 8.18
C ASP A 161 0.67 -3.42 7.08
N SER A 162 1.97 -3.10 7.09
CA SER A 162 2.56 -2.17 6.14
C SER A 162 2.54 -2.76 4.72
N PRO A 163 1.99 -2.05 3.72
CA PRO A 163 1.93 -2.56 2.34
C PRO A 163 3.31 -2.67 1.68
N VAL A 164 4.37 -2.11 2.28
CA VAL A 164 5.73 -2.11 1.72
C VAL A 164 6.66 -3.13 2.39
N ILE A 165 6.21 -3.83 3.44
CA ILE A 165 7.05 -4.81 4.16
C ILE A 165 7.45 -5.98 3.26
N SER A 166 6.57 -6.41 2.35
CA SER A 166 6.85 -7.45 1.36
C SER A 166 8.00 -7.06 0.43
N THR A 167 8.00 -5.82 -0.06
CA THR A 167 9.10 -5.29 -0.89
C THR A 167 10.43 -5.29 -0.14
N TRP A 168 10.43 -4.92 1.15
CA TRP A 168 11.65 -4.99 1.96
C TRP A 168 12.13 -6.43 2.15
N VAL A 169 11.22 -7.36 2.44
CA VAL A 169 11.54 -8.79 2.56
C VAL A 169 12.14 -9.33 1.26
N ASP A 170 11.53 -9.01 0.11
CA ASP A 170 12.02 -9.40 -1.21
C ASP A 170 13.41 -8.81 -1.49
N PHE A 171 13.66 -7.56 -1.09
CA PHE A 171 14.98 -6.94 -1.17
C PHE A 171 16.02 -7.69 -0.35
N VAL A 172 15.74 -7.99 0.93
CA VAL A 172 16.70 -8.70 1.79
C VAL A 172 17.01 -10.09 1.23
N LYS A 173 15.99 -10.83 0.80
CA LYS A 173 16.18 -12.12 0.11
C LYS A 173 17.06 -11.98 -1.13
N SER A 174 16.92 -10.89 -1.89
CA SER A 174 17.70 -10.68 -3.12
C SER A 174 19.20 -10.43 -2.90
N ILE A 175 19.59 -9.98 -1.70
CA ILE A 175 20.99 -9.69 -1.34
C ILE A 175 21.62 -10.78 -0.45
N SER A 176 20.83 -11.73 0.06
CA SER A 176 21.29 -12.86 0.86
C SER A 176 21.63 -14.09 0.01
N SER A 177 22.54 -14.92 0.50
CA SER A 177 22.97 -16.16 -0.17
C SER A 177 21.96 -17.30 0.02
N ASN A 178 21.21 -17.29 1.12
CA ASN A 178 20.18 -18.26 1.45
C ASN A 178 19.15 -17.70 2.45
N ASP A 179 18.09 -18.44 2.71
CA ASP A 179 16.98 -18.03 3.59
C ASP A 179 17.40 -17.84 5.06
N VAL A 180 18.41 -18.58 5.54
CA VAL A 180 18.92 -18.45 6.91
C VAL A 180 19.62 -17.11 7.09
N GLU A 181 20.47 -16.74 6.13
CA GLU A 181 21.14 -15.44 6.11
C GLU A 181 20.14 -14.29 5.98
N ALA A 182 19.13 -14.43 5.12
CA ALA A 182 18.06 -13.45 4.97
C ALA A 182 17.31 -13.25 6.29
N THR A 183 16.92 -14.34 6.94
CA THR A 183 16.20 -14.32 8.23
C THR A 183 17.04 -13.66 9.32
N ASN A 184 18.31 -14.04 9.44
CA ASN A 184 19.23 -13.43 10.41
C ASN A 184 19.41 -11.93 10.17
N THR A 185 19.48 -11.51 8.90
CA THR A 185 19.57 -10.10 8.52
C THR A 185 18.30 -9.34 8.92
N MET A 186 17.12 -9.88 8.58
CA MET A 186 15.83 -9.27 8.96
C MET A 186 15.73 -9.13 10.48
N LEU A 187 15.99 -10.19 11.23
CA LEU A 187 15.97 -10.17 12.70
C LEU A 187 16.95 -9.17 13.29
N SER A 188 18.12 -9.00 12.69
CA SER A 188 19.12 -8.02 13.15
C SER A 188 18.63 -6.58 12.96
N VAL A 189 18.03 -6.28 11.80
CA VAL A 189 17.44 -4.95 11.54
C VAL A 189 16.28 -4.67 12.48
N LEU A 190 15.36 -5.63 12.66
CA LEU A 190 14.23 -5.48 13.57
C LEU A 190 14.69 -5.28 15.01
N LYS A 191 15.64 -6.09 15.50
CA LYS A 191 16.22 -5.92 16.85
C LYS A 191 16.82 -4.52 17.05
N LEU A 192 17.48 -3.96 16.05
CA LEU A 192 18.04 -2.61 16.15
C LEU A 192 16.92 -1.56 16.20
N ALA A 193 15.95 -1.65 15.29
CA ALA A 193 14.84 -0.71 15.21
C ALA A 193 14.04 -0.64 16.53
N TYR A 194 13.78 -1.79 17.18
CA TYR A 194 12.97 -1.85 18.40
C TYR A 194 13.77 -1.77 19.72
N LYS A 195 15.09 -2.02 19.70
CA LYS A 195 15.95 -1.71 20.87
C LYS A 195 16.05 -0.21 21.12
N ASP A 196 16.09 0.59 20.06
CA ASP A 196 16.10 2.05 20.18
C ASP A 196 14.78 2.58 20.73
N ASP A 197 13.64 1.95 20.40
CA ASP A 197 12.32 2.31 20.94
C ASP A 197 12.16 1.96 22.43
N LEU A 198 12.73 0.83 22.90
CA LEU A 198 12.74 0.48 24.32
C LEU A 198 13.64 1.40 25.17
N ASN A 199 14.63 2.04 24.54
CA ASN A 199 15.52 3.01 25.19
C ASN A 199 15.07 4.47 25.00
N SER A 200 13.97 4.70 24.26
CA SER A 200 13.37 6.02 24.12
C SER A 200 12.38 6.27 25.27
N PRO A 201 12.44 7.42 25.98
CA PRO A 201 11.42 7.73 26.96
C PRO A 201 10.04 7.75 26.27
N PRO A 202 8.97 7.28 26.92
CA PRO A 202 7.65 7.23 26.32
C PRO A 202 7.29 8.62 25.82
N LYS A 203 7.13 8.76 24.50
CA LYS A 203 6.58 9.96 23.89
C LYS A 203 5.16 10.09 24.40
N ARG A 204 4.98 10.91 25.45
CA ARG A 204 3.67 11.38 25.86
C ARG A 204 3.04 11.99 24.62
N GLN A 205 1.93 11.41 24.17
CA GLN A 205 1.07 12.09 23.21
C GLN A 205 0.69 13.42 23.87
N ASN A 206 1.13 14.52 23.27
CA ASN A 206 0.66 15.85 23.66
C ASN A 206 -0.79 15.94 23.20
N ASP A 207 -1.71 15.52 24.05
CA ASP A 207 -3.09 15.95 23.96
C ASP A 207 -3.12 17.43 24.33
N SER A 208 -3.04 18.27 23.31
CA SER A 208 -3.39 19.67 23.41
C SER A 208 -4.91 19.76 23.55
N ASP A 209 -5.41 19.78 24.79
CA ASP A 209 -6.57 20.60 25.12
C ASP A 209 -6.47 21.08 26.58
N VAL A 210 -6.23 22.38 26.73
CA VAL A 210 -6.28 23.09 28.00
C VAL A 210 -7.65 23.74 28.04
N ASN A 211 -8.55 23.29 28.92
CA ASN A 211 -9.16 24.12 29.97
C ASN A 211 -10.28 23.38 30.73
N GLU A 212 -10.19 23.52 32.06
CA GLU A 212 -11.25 23.42 33.09
C GLU A 212 -11.47 22.06 33.81
N PRO A 213 -11.36 22.01 35.16
CA PRO A 213 -11.57 20.79 35.94
C PRO A 213 -13.04 20.63 36.35
N PRO A 214 -13.64 19.43 36.32
CA PRO A 214 -14.95 19.22 36.93
C PRO A 214 -14.82 18.94 38.45
N PRO A 215 -15.90 19.16 39.25
CA PRO A 215 -15.86 19.12 40.71
C PRO A 215 -15.85 17.68 41.28
N PRO A 216 -15.52 17.49 42.56
CA PRO A 216 -15.25 16.17 43.13
C PRO A 216 -16.52 15.47 43.63
N ALA A 217 -16.81 14.27 43.12
CA ALA A 217 -17.55 13.16 43.75
C ALA A 217 -17.73 12.05 42.70
N LYS A 218 -17.42 10.77 42.90
CA LYS A 218 -17.47 9.93 44.11
C LYS A 218 -16.33 8.91 44.02
N ARG A 219 -15.59 8.73 45.12
CA ARG A 219 -14.66 7.60 45.29
C ARG A 219 -15.45 6.30 45.14
N GLN A 220 -15.15 5.51 44.11
CA GLN A 220 -15.38 4.07 44.16
C GLN A 220 -14.12 3.45 44.78
N LYS A 221 -14.37 2.56 45.73
CA LYS A 221 -13.46 2.07 46.77
C LYS A 221 -12.08 1.65 46.24
N GLU A 222 -11.03 2.18 46.86
CA GLU A 222 -9.70 1.56 46.87
C GLU A 222 -9.84 0.15 47.45
N PHE A 223 -9.34 -0.84 46.70
CA PHE A 223 -9.22 -2.22 47.17
C PHE A 223 -7.90 -2.29 47.93
N ASP A 224 -7.96 -2.19 49.26
CA ASP A 224 -6.80 -2.42 50.11
C ASP A 224 -6.42 -3.90 50.04
N PHE A 225 -5.32 -4.20 49.33
CA PHE A 225 -4.73 -5.53 49.25
C PHE A 225 -3.87 -5.75 50.50
N ASP A 226 -4.47 -6.28 51.56
CA ASP A 226 -3.74 -6.66 52.77
C ASP A 226 -2.97 -7.97 52.52
N LEU A 227 -1.64 -7.88 52.51
CA LEU A 227 -0.72 -9.00 52.30
C LEU A 227 -0.60 -9.95 53.50
N ASN A 228 -1.27 -9.67 54.62
CA ASN A 228 -1.12 -10.45 55.86
C ASN A 228 -2.24 -11.46 56.16
N GLU A 229 -3.22 -11.68 55.26
CA GLU A 229 -4.24 -12.72 55.50
C GLU A 229 -3.82 -14.16 55.09
N PRO A 230 -4.16 -15.18 55.90
CA PRO A 230 -3.82 -16.58 55.61
C PRO A 230 -4.49 -17.10 54.32
N PRO A 231 -3.82 -17.99 53.58
CA PRO A 231 -4.25 -18.42 52.23
C PRO A 231 -5.57 -19.20 52.18
N ALA A 232 -6.11 -19.67 53.31
CA ALA A 232 -7.28 -20.54 53.35
C ALA A 232 -8.65 -19.86 53.09
N LYS A 233 -8.71 -18.52 52.95
CA LYS A 233 -9.94 -17.80 52.59
C LYS A 233 -9.96 -17.25 51.15
N ARG A 234 -8.91 -17.48 50.35
CA ARG A 234 -8.81 -16.99 48.96
C ARG A 234 -9.47 -17.90 47.91
N GLN A 235 -9.97 -19.06 48.30
CA GLN A 235 -10.64 -19.98 47.40
C GLN A 235 -12.15 -19.92 47.62
N LYS A 236 -12.83 -19.04 46.86
CA LYS A 236 -14.17 -19.29 46.36
C LYS A 236 -14.35 -18.51 45.06
N GLU A 237 -14.77 -19.25 44.04
CA GLU A 237 -15.11 -18.85 42.67
C GLU A 237 -13.96 -18.76 41.67
N PHE A 238 -13.53 -19.92 41.17
CA PHE A 238 -13.45 -20.26 39.74
C PHE A 238 -13.00 -21.73 39.62
N ASP A 239 -13.93 -22.67 39.60
CA ASP A 239 -13.62 -24.08 39.32
C ASP A 239 -13.55 -24.28 37.79
N PHE A 240 -12.32 -24.47 37.28
CA PHE A 240 -12.04 -24.85 35.91
C PHE A 240 -11.46 -26.27 35.93
N ASP A 241 -12.29 -27.28 35.67
CA ASP A 241 -11.88 -28.68 35.68
C ASP A 241 -11.14 -29.04 34.38
N LEU A 242 -9.91 -29.55 34.52
CA LEU A 242 -8.99 -29.86 33.42
C LEU A 242 -9.02 -31.33 32.99
N ASN A 243 -9.90 -32.16 33.55
CA ASN A 243 -9.89 -33.61 33.32
C ASN A 243 -10.95 -34.15 32.32
N GLU A 244 -11.66 -33.32 31.56
CA GLU A 244 -12.55 -33.82 30.50
C GLU A 244 -11.86 -34.01 29.13
N PRO A 245 -12.20 -35.10 28.38
CA PRO A 245 -11.60 -35.38 27.08
C PRO A 245 -11.95 -34.31 26.02
N PRO A 246 -11.12 -34.12 24.98
CA PRO A 246 -11.25 -32.98 24.05
C PRO A 246 -12.53 -32.98 23.21
N ALA A 247 -13.25 -34.10 23.15
CA ALA A 247 -14.39 -34.30 22.26
C ALA A 247 -15.71 -33.65 22.72
N LYS A 248 -15.76 -33.04 23.92
CA LYS A 248 -16.94 -32.31 24.42
C LYS A 248 -16.80 -30.79 24.47
N ARG A 249 -15.69 -30.22 23.97
CA ARG A 249 -15.46 -28.76 23.90
C ARG A 249 -16.06 -28.09 22.66
N GLN A 250 -17.15 -28.61 22.11
CA GLN A 250 -17.92 -27.92 21.09
C GLN A 250 -19.21 -27.43 21.75
N MET A 251 -19.32 -26.12 21.97
CA MET A 251 -20.63 -25.51 22.14
C MET A 251 -21.32 -25.53 20.79
N GLU A 252 -22.38 -26.32 20.71
CA GLU A 252 -23.34 -26.37 19.60
C GLU A 252 -23.88 -24.96 19.30
N ILE A 253 -23.65 -24.51 18.07
CA ILE A 253 -24.49 -23.52 17.41
C ILE A 253 -24.97 -24.20 16.14
N ASP A 254 -26.18 -24.75 16.18
CA ASP A 254 -26.83 -25.37 15.04
C ASP A 254 -26.99 -24.35 13.90
N PHE A 255 -26.36 -24.63 12.77
CA PHE A 255 -26.50 -23.86 11.54
C PHE A 255 -27.12 -24.77 10.48
N ASP A 256 -28.45 -24.74 10.33
CA ASP A 256 -29.13 -25.48 9.28
C ASP A 256 -28.83 -24.84 7.91
N LEU A 257 -28.08 -25.57 7.08
CA LEU A 257 -27.59 -25.14 5.77
C LEU A 257 -28.59 -25.35 4.64
N ASN A 258 -29.81 -25.83 4.91
CA ASN A 258 -30.80 -26.13 3.86
C ASN A 258 -31.88 -25.05 3.64
N GLU A 259 -31.84 -23.89 4.32
CA GLU A 259 -32.79 -22.80 4.04
C GLU A 259 -32.23 -21.66 3.16
N PRO A 260 -33.03 -21.16 2.18
CA PRO A 260 -32.59 -20.11 1.25
C PRO A 260 -32.47 -18.72 1.91
N PRO A 261 -31.58 -17.86 1.37
CA PRO A 261 -30.98 -16.72 2.07
C PRO A 261 -31.93 -15.54 2.42
N ALA A 262 -33.21 -15.59 2.02
CA ALA A 262 -34.12 -14.44 2.15
C ALA A 262 -34.78 -14.29 3.55
N LYS A 263 -34.58 -15.23 4.49
CA LYS A 263 -35.20 -15.18 5.84
C LYS A 263 -34.25 -14.82 6.99
N ARG A 264 -32.95 -14.63 6.76
CA ARG A 264 -31.93 -14.43 7.82
C ARG A 264 -31.92 -13.04 8.49
N GLN A 265 -32.87 -12.15 8.22
CA GLN A 265 -32.86 -10.76 8.73
C GLN A 265 -33.91 -10.43 9.81
N LYS A 266 -34.53 -11.42 10.47
CA LYS A 266 -35.53 -11.12 11.51
C LYS A 266 -35.33 -11.93 12.79
N SER A 267 -34.32 -11.57 13.59
CA SER A 267 -34.31 -11.87 15.03
C SER A 267 -33.14 -11.17 15.74
N LEU A 268 -33.20 -9.85 15.81
CA LEU A 268 -32.45 -9.05 16.79
C LEU A 268 -33.43 -7.99 17.33
N THR A 269 -34.24 -8.36 18.32
CA THR A 269 -34.94 -7.39 19.16
C THR A 269 -34.46 -7.58 20.59
N LEU A 270 -33.80 -6.53 21.09
CA LEU A 270 -33.43 -6.30 22.47
C LEU A 270 -34.69 -6.25 23.34
N THR A 271 -34.71 -7.01 24.43
CA THR A 271 -35.29 -6.55 25.71
C THR A 271 -34.41 -7.05 26.83
#